data_AF-A0A3D1AY77-F1
#
_entry.id   AF-A0A3D1AY77-F1
#
_cell.length_a   1.000
_cell.length_b   1.000
_cell.length_c   1.000
_cell.angle_alpha   90.00
_cell.angle_beta   90.00
_cell.angle_gamma   90.00
#
_symmetry.space_group_name_H-M   'P 1'
#
loop_
_entity.id
_entity.type
_entity.pdbx_description
1 polymer ?
#
loop_
_entity_poly.entity_id
_entity_poly.type
_entity_poly.pdbx_seq_one_letter_code
_entity_poly.pdbx_strand_id
1 'polypeptide(L)' 'EAGSEATHAMLQALYGQFVPSRVVLLADAAHRERLAAWNPAIAEMRPREGRTAAYVCENYACRLPVHEASALAQLIQ' A
#
# COMPACT_ATOMS: atom_id res chain seq x y z
N GLU A 1 11.80 13.27 3.52
CA GLU A 1 10.90 12.16 3.91
C GLU A 1 11.43 10.87 3.29
N ALA A 2 12.20 10.12 4.08
CA ALA A 2 12.55 8.72 3.79
C ALA A 2 11.51 7.85 4.50
N GLY A 3 11.10 6.72 3.92
CA GLY A 3 9.93 5.93 4.33
C GLY A 3 9.74 5.82 5.84
N SER A 4 8.55 6.16 6.35
CA SER A 4 8.25 6.10 7.78
C SER A 4 8.53 4.69 8.34
N GLU A 5 8.84 4.57 9.63
CA GLU A 5 9.00 3.27 10.30
C GLU A 5 7.78 2.37 10.07
N ALA A 6 6.57 2.95 10.08
CA ALA A 6 5.33 2.25 9.74
C ALA A 6 5.31 1.72 8.30
N THR A 7 5.82 2.49 7.32
CA THR A 7 5.94 2.01 5.93
C THR A 7 6.91 0.83 5.84
N HIS A 8 8.03 0.89 6.56
CA HIS A 8 8.98 -0.22 6.61
C HIS A 8 8.36 -1.47 7.25
N ALA A 9 7.61 -1.33 8.34
CA ALA A 9 6.90 -2.44 8.98
C ALA A 9 5.90 -3.12 8.02
N MET A 10 5.17 -2.34 7.21
CA MET A 10 4.28 -2.87 6.17
C MET A 10 5.04 -3.67 5.11
N LEU A 11 6.17 -3.13 4.63
CA LEU A 11 7.01 -3.82 3.65
C LEU A 11 7.59 -5.12 4.22
N GLN A 12 7.98 -5.14 5.49
CA GLN A 12 8.44 -6.36 6.16
C GLN A 12 7.34 -7.43 6.24
N ALA A 13 6.12 -7.04 6.62
CA ALA A 13 4.98 -7.95 6.62
C ALA A 13 4.70 -8.53 5.21
N LEU A 14 4.76 -7.68 4.19
CA LEU A 14 4.59 -8.08 2.80
C LEU A 14 5.69 -9.04 2.32
N TYR A 15 6.96 -8.70 2.54
CA TYR A 15 8.09 -9.53 2.10
C TYR A 15 8.30 -10.80 2.94
N GLY A 16 7.75 -10.85 4.16
CA GLY A 16 7.74 -12.05 5.01
C GLY A 16 6.77 -13.14 4.56
N GLN A 17 5.90 -12.86 3.59
CA GLN A 17 4.92 -13.80 3.07
C GLN A 17 5.04 -13.97 1.55
N PHE A 18 4.92 -15.21 1.08
CA PHE A 18 4.90 -15.51 -0.35
C PHE A 18 3.49 -15.27 -0.91
N VAL A 19 3.36 -14.24 -1.74
CA VAL A 19 2.10 -13.89 -2.41
C VAL A 19 2.36 -13.87 -3.92
N PRO A 20 1.91 -14.89 -4.68
CA PRO A 20 2.20 -14.99 -6.10
C PRO A 20 1.52 -13.84 -6.87
N SER A 21 2.16 -13.41 -7.96
CA SER A 21 1.62 -12.42 -8.91
C SER A 21 1.22 -11.06 -8.31
N ARG A 22 1.76 -10.69 -7.14
CA ARG A 22 1.51 -9.36 -6.56
C ARG A 22 2.29 -8.27 -7.29
N VAL A 23 1.69 -7.08 -7.34
CA VAL A 23 2.36 -5.84 -7.75
C VAL A 23 2.36 -4.88 -6.56
N VAL A 24 3.52 -4.30 -6.26
CA VAL A 24 3.71 -3.39 -5.12
C VAL A 24 4.07 -2.02 -5.63
N LEU A 25 3.27 -1.01 -5.27
CA LEU A 25 3.46 0.38 -5.68
C LEU A 25 3.67 1.25 -4.44
N LEU A 26 4.79 1.96 -4.38
CA LEU A 26 5.03 2.98 -3.34
C LEU A 26 4.48 4.32 -3.83
N ALA A 27 3.23 4.62 -3.45
CA ALA A 27 2.55 5.88 -3.79
C ALA A 27 2.86 6.97 -2.75
N ASP A 28 4.14 7.34 -2.60
CA ASP A 28 4.56 8.50 -1.80
C ASP A 28 4.28 9.83 -2.53
N ALA A 29 4.57 10.97 -1.89
CA ALA A 29 4.36 12.28 -2.49
C ALA A 29 5.14 12.49 -3.79
N ALA A 30 6.35 11.92 -3.91
CA ALA A 30 7.22 12.10 -5.07
C ALA A 30 6.76 11.28 -6.29
N HIS A 31 6.12 10.14 -6.08
CA HIS A 31 5.79 9.20 -7.16
C HIS A 31 4.30 9.14 -7.51
N ARG A 32 3.41 9.62 -6.62
CA ARG A 32 1.94 9.46 -6.76
C ARG A 32 1.40 9.98 -8.08
N GLU A 33 1.75 11.19 -8.50
CA GLU A 33 1.22 11.76 -9.75
C GLU A 33 1.64 10.95 -10.98
N ARG A 34 2.91 10.53 -11.02
CA ARG A 34 3.40 9.67 -12.10
C ARG A 34 2.67 8.33 -12.13
N LEU A 35 2.41 7.72 -10.97
CA LEU A 35 1.65 6.48 -10.88
C LEU A 35 0.17 6.67 -11.26
N ALA A 36 -0.41 7.81 -10.88
CA ALA A 36 -1.80 8.16 -11.20
C ALA A 36 -2.03 8.31 -12.71
N ALA A 37 -1.01 8.68 -13.49
CA ALA A 37 -1.10 8.68 -14.95
C ALA A 37 -1.37 7.29 -15.56
N TRP A 38 -0.97 6.21 -14.87
CA TRP A 38 -1.23 4.83 -15.30
C TRP A 38 -2.52 4.28 -14.71
N ASN A 39 -2.81 4.60 -13.45
CA ASN A 39 -4.05 4.24 -12.78
C ASN A 39 -4.57 5.42 -11.95
N PRO A 40 -5.61 6.12 -12.44
CA PRO A 40 -6.14 7.32 -11.77
C PRO A 40 -6.55 7.11 -10.32
N ALA A 41 -6.93 5.89 -9.92
CA ALA A 41 -7.30 5.59 -8.54
C ALA A 41 -6.15 5.85 -7.54
N ILE A 42 -4.89 5.77 -7.99
CA ILE A 42 -3.70 5.99 -7.14
C ILE A 42 -3.62 7.44 -6.63
N ALA A 43 -4.20 8.41 -7.34
CA ALA A 43 -4.24 9.81 -6.89
C ALA A 43 -4.90 9.97 -5.50
N GLU A 44 -5.89 9.11 -5.23
CA GLU A 44 -6.69 9.12 -4.00
C GLU A 44 -6.13 8.19 -2.90
N MET A 45 -5.17 7.32 -3.24
CA MET A 45 -4.52 6.35 -2.34
C MET A 45 -3.47 7.00 -1.43
N ARG A 46 -3.93 7.95 -0.61
CA ARG A 46 -3.08 8.75 0.31
C ARG A 46 -3.07 8.15 1.71
N PRO A 47 -2.11 8.53 2.57
CA PRO A 47 -2.26 8.40 4.02
C PRO A 47 -3.66 8.86 4.47
N ARG A 48 -4.27 8.16 5.43
CA ARG A 48 -5.55 8.55 6.05
C ARG A 48 -5.31 8.80 7.53
N GLU A 49 -5.97 9.83 8.08
CA GLU A 49 -5.84 10.19 9.50
C GLU A 49 -4.39 10.45 9.94
N GLY A 50 -3.53 10.91 9.02
CA GLY A 50 -2.10 11.11 9.28
C GLY A 50 -1.27 9.81 9.39
N ARG A 51 -1.87 8.65 9.10
CA ARG A 51 -1.24 7.33 9.21
C ARG A 51 -0.90 6.74 7.85
N THR A 52 0.20 6.00 7.80
CA THR A 52 0.53 5.12 6.65
C THR A 52 -0.66 4.24 6.30
N ALA A 53 -0.96 4.14 5.02
CA ALA A 53 -2.11 3.39 4.51
C ALA A 53 -1.64 2.40 3.44
N ALA A 54 -2.02 1.13 3.59
CA ALA A 54 -1.86 0.11 2.57
C ALA A 54 -3.22 -0.18 1.92
N TYR A 55 -3.27 -0.09 0.60
CA TYR A 55 -4.45 -0.39 -0.21
C TYR A 55 -4.22 -1.73 -0.90
N VAL A 56 -5.04 -2.74 -0.59
CA VAL A 56 -4.98 -4.07 -1.20
C VAL A 56 -6.10 -4.16 -2.23
N CYS A 57 -5.71 -4.34 -3.49
CA CYS A 57 -6.65 -4.45 -4.60
C CYS A 57 -6.59 -5.86 -5.20
N GLU A 58 -7.74 -6.50 -5.30
CA GLU A 58 -7.93 -7.86 -5.80
C GLU A 58 -9.19 -7.90 -6.66
N ASN A 59 -9.17 -8.65 -7.76
CA ASN A 59 -10.33 -8.80 -8.64
C ASN A 59 -10.98 -7.47 -9.04
N TYR A 60 -10.15 -6.47 -9.40
CA TYR A 60 -10.56 -5.13 -9.81
C TYR A 60 -11.25 -4.29 -8.73
N ALA A 61 -11.21 -4.73 -7.46
CA ALA A 61 -11.75 -3.99 -6.32
C ALA A 61 -10.66 -3.76 -5.26
N CYS A 62 -10.64 -2.57 -4.66
CA CYS A 62 -9.74 -2.26 -3.54
C CYS A 62 -10.50 -2.31 -2.22
N ARG A 63 -9.92 -2.97 -1.22
CA ARG A 63 -10.44 -2.95 0.17
C ARG A 63 -10.14 -1.59 0.81
N LEU A 64 -10.83 -1.29 1.92
CA LEU A 64 -10.52 -0.13 2.75
C LEU A 64 -9.04 -0.18 3.17
N PRO A 65 -8.36 0.98 3.29
CA PRO A 65 -6.96 0.99 3.67
C PRO A 65 -6.76 0.44 5.07
N VAL A 66 -5.67 -0.31 5.25
CA VAL A 66 -5.20 -0.74 6.57
C VAL A 66 -4.00 0.08 7.01
N HIS A 67 -3.87 0.26 8.33
CA HIS A 67 -2.86 1.11 8.94
C HIS A 67 -1.84 0.36 9.80
N GLU A 68 -2.05 -0.95 10.01
CA GLU A 68 -1.15 -1.82 10.78
C GLU A 68 -0.57 -2.94 9.90
N ALA A 69 0.71 -3.26 10.12
CA ALA A 69 1.39 -4.31 9.39
C ALA A 69 0.76 -5.70 9.60
N SER A 70 0.24 -5.96 10.81
CA SER A 70 -0.48 -7.19 11.14
C SER A 70 -1.81 -7.32 10.37
N ALA A 71 -2.54 -6.21 10.23
CA ALA A 71 -3.78 -6.18 9.45
C ALA A 71 -3.48 -6.39 7.95
N LEU A 72 -2.42 -5.77 7.42
CA LEU A 72 -1.97 -6.05 6.04
C LEU A 72 -1.60 -7.53 5.87
N ALA A 73 -0.84 -8.10 6.80
CA ALA A 73 -0.42 -9.50 6.78
C ALA A 73 -1.59 -10.49 6.80
N GLN A 74 -2.75 -10.12 7.36
CA GLN A 74 -3.97 -10.94 7.34
C GLN A 74 -4.72 -10.82 6.00
N LEU A 75 -4.60 -9.69 5.31
CA LEU A 75 -5.29 -9.45 4.04
C LEU A 75 -4.64 -10.16 2.86
N ILE A 76 -3.33 -10.43 2.93
CA ILE A 76 -2.52 -10.94 1.81
C ILE A 76 -2.16 -12.43 1.94
N GLN A 77 -2.76 -13.14 2.90
CA GLN A 77 -2.55 -14.58 3.13
C GLN A 77 -3.13 -15.44 2.01
#